data_AF-A0A1S3KI68-F1
#
_entry.id   AF-A0A1S3KI68-F1
#
_cell.length_a   1.000
_cell.length_b   1.000
_cell.length_c   1.000
_cell.angle_alpha   90.00
_cell.angle_beta   90.00
_cell.angle_gamma   90.00
#
_symmetry.space_group_name_H-M   'P 1'
#
loop_
_entity.id
_entity.type
_entity.pdbx_description
1 polymer ?
#
loop_
_entity_poly.entity_id
_entity_poly.type
_entity_poly.pdbx_seq_one_letter_code
_entity_poly.pdbx_strand_id
1 'polypeptide(L)'
;MDINLRYYRISETVGFLLEEPLTELPSYFEAWSELGKNVPHYLSQHELRSRVEKMPLLDYTQLSDYHQYCLAHLLLSFIGAGYVWQEGDKGVVQSVPASLAIPWCGVSDYLGIHPIISHTDFALVNWTKIEPQRPLELCNLQNICRLPGGKHMEWFSLVTVQMEMDFASGIRPLLSAIDSVEHGNDDQLIQALRGLQDTLCKMKKTISRMHDELDADVFYNVIRPYLNGWGGAGSPLPQGLIYEGVSEQPVQLSGGSAAQSTSMQFIDHVLGIEHKEDHTAFLKRMRDYMPAPHRQFLQDLSNRPRVKEYVEASDNKELVKEYNLTVEAVKNFRSYHIQLVAKYIVVQSNRVNRNKSYESVEKKGTGGQSLMPFLKGIRNTTAAATVQKEPLLGQVFPCLIFLGNKDELDADVFYNVIRPYLNGWGGAGSPLPQGLIYEGVSDQPVQLSGGSAAQSTSMQFIDHVLGIVHKEDHTAFLKRMRDYMPAPHRQFLQDLSNRPRVKEYVEASDNKELVKEYNLTVEAVKNFRSYHIQLVAKYIVVQSNRVNRNKSYESVEKKGTGGQSLMPFLKGIRNTTAAATVQKEPVT
;
A
#
# COMPACT_ATOMS: atom_id res chain seq x y z
N MET A 1 5.48 -29.55 -18.58
CA MET A 1 6.92 -29.61 -18.24
C MET A 1 7.14 -28.71 -17.04
N ASP A 2 7.59 -29.29 -15.93
CA ASP A 2 7.77 -28.60 -14.64
C ASP A 2 8.86 -27.52 -14.75
N ILE A 3 8.59 -26.33 -14.21
CA ILE A 3 9.51 -25.18 -14.30
C ILE A 3 10.57 -25.33 -13.21
N ASN A 4 11.82 -25.56 -13.62
CA ASN A 4 12.94 -25.63 -12.69
C ASN A 4 13.37 -24.21 -12.27
N LEU A 5 12.92 -23.78 -11.08
CA LEU A 5 13.20 -22.46 -10.51
C LEU A 5 14.69 -22.13 -10.40
N ARG A 6 15.56 -23.13 -10.20
CA ARG A 6 17.02 -22.90 -10.08
C ARG A 6 17.66 -22.37 -11.35
N TYR A 7 17.15 -22.77 -12.53
CA TYR A 7 17.62 -22.25 -13.82
C TYR A 7 17.41 -20.73 -13.91
N TYR A 8 16.34 -20.24 -13.31
CA TYR A 8 15.99 -18.83 -13.26
C TYR A 8 16.54 -18.11 -12.04
N ARG A 9 17.40 -18.74 -11.22
CA ARG A 9 17.90 -18.20 -9.94
C ARG A 9 16.78 -17.83 -8.95
N ILE A 10 15.64 -18.52 -9.01
CA ILE A 10 14.51 -18.30 -8.11
C ILE A 10 14.60 -19.29 -6.95
N SER A 11 14.55 -18.76 -5.73
CA SER A 11 14.56 -19.51 -4.49
C SER A 11 13.16 -19.92 -4.05
N GLU A 12 13.04 -21.13 -3.49
CA GLU A 12 11.82 -21.57 -2.80
C GLU A 12 11.58 -20.81 -1.48
N THR A 13 12.64 -20.28 -0.87
CA THR A 13 12.59 -19.67 0.47
C THR A 13 12.48 -18.15 0.41
N VAL A 14 13.19 -17.51 -0.51
CA VAL A 14 13.26 -16.04 -0.63
C VAL A 14 12.82 -15.54 -2.01
N GLY A 15 12.31 -16.41 -2.88
CA GLY A 15 11.74 -16.01 -4.17
C GLY A 15 12.78 -15.42 -5.11
N PHE A 16 12.56 -14.18 -5.58
CA PHE A 16 13.47 -13.50 -6.51
C PHE A 16 14.67 -12.81 -5.83
N LEU A 17 14.79 -12.88 -4.50
CA LEU A 17 15.98 -12.40 -3.80
C LEU A 17 17.17 -13.32 -4.08
N LEU A 18 18.38 -12.75 -4.07
CA LEU A 18 19.60 -13.54 -4.07
C LEU A 18 19.70 -14.32 -2.75
N GLU A 19 19.78 -15.66 -2.81
CA GLU A 19 20.09 -16.48 -1.64
C GLU A 19 21.54 -16.25 -1.20
N GLU A 20 21.73 -16.06 0.11
CA GLU A 20 23.05 -15.91 0.73
C GLU A 20 23.94 -14.86 0.02
N PRO A 21 23.47 -13.60 -0.07
CA PRO A 21 24.24 -12.55 -0.74
C PRO A 21 25.58 -12.33 -0.04
N LEU A 22 26.65 -12.18 -0.84
CA LEU A 22 27.98 -11.90 -0.32
C LEU A 22 28.03 -10.49 0.27
N THR A 23 28.77 -10.34 1.37
CA THR A 23 29.03 -9.04 2.01
C THR A 23 30.40 -8.48 1.66
N GLU A 24 31.30 -9.27 1.09
CA GLU A 24 32.69 -8.89 0.79
C GLU A 24 33.10 -9.39 -0.60
N LEU A 25 33.86 -8.57 -1.32
CA LEU A 25 34.56 -8.95 -2.54
C LEU A 25 36.02 -9.31 -2.21
N PRO A 26 36.71 -10.05 -3.10
CA PRO A 26 38.16 -10.25 -3.00
C PRO A 26 38.93 -8.92 -2.82
N SER A 27 40.08 -8.96 -2.14
CA SER A 27 40.88 -7.76 -1.80
C SER A 27 41.30 -6.91 -3.00
N TYR A 28 41.38 -7.51 -4.19
CA TYR A 28 41.59 -6.78 -5.45
C TYR A 28 40.54 -5.66 -5.67
N PHE A 29 39.31 -5.85 -5.18
CA PHE A 29 38.18 -4.92 -5.30
C PHE A 29 37.93 -4.09 -4.03
N GLU A 30 38.94 -3.92 -3.17
CA GLU A 30 38.81 -3.17 -1.92
C GLU A 30 38.34 -1.72 -2.15
N ALA A 31 38.82 -1.05 -3.20
CA ALA A 31 38.41 0.32 -3.53
C ALA A 31 36.88 0.45 -3.77
N TRP A 32 36.27 -0.54 -4.43
CA TRP A 32 34.82 -0.57 -4.62
C TRP A 32 34.09 -0.83 -3.30
N SER A 33 34.61 -1.75 -2.49
CA SER A 33 34.03 -2.10 -1.20
C SER A 33 34.07 -0.94 -0.21
N GLU A 34 35.20 -0.23 -0.12
CA GLU A 34 35.37 0.95 0.74
C GLU A 34 34.39 2.06 0.34
N LEU A 35 34.36 2.44 -0.94
CA LEU A 35 33.50 3.52 -1.41
C LEU A 35 32.01 3.16 -1.33
N GLY A 36 31.62 1.98 -1.83
CA GLY A 36 30.22 1.57 -1.92
C GLY A 36 29.54 1.36 -0.56
N LYS A 37 30.28 0.87 0.45
CA LYS A 37 29.74 0.70 1.81
C LYS A 37 29.67 2.03 2.59
N ASN A 38 30.49 3.01 2.24
CA ASN A 38 30.61 4.29 2.96
C ASN A 38 30.07 5.51 2.17
N VAL A 39 29.26 5.29 1.13
CA VAL A 39 28.64 6.36 0.33
C VAL A 39 28.03 7.49 1.19
N PRO A 40 27.19 7.21 2.21
CA PRO A 40 26.59 8.29 3.01
C PRO A 40 27.63 9.10 3.80
N HIS A 41 28.71 8.45 4.25
CA HIS A 41 29.79 9.13 4.95
C HIS A 41 30.50 10.12 4.02
N TYR A 42 30.92 9.70 2.82
CA TYR A 42 31.60 10.59 1.90
C TYR A 42 30.71 11.67 1.30
N LEU A 43 29.41 11.39 1.12
CA LEU A 43 28.43 12.41 0.73
C LEU A 43 28.29 13.49 1.81
N SER A 44 28.27 13.11 3.10
CA SER A 44 28.18 14.09 4.20
C SER A 44 29.37 15.04 4.28
N GLN A 45 30.52 14.65 3.71
CA GLN A 45 31.74 15.46 3.63
C GLN A 45 31.94 16.12 2.26
N HIS A 46 31.02 15.93 1.30
CA HIS A 46 31.17 16.36 -0.10
C HIS A 46 32.44 15.81 -0.80
N GLU A 47 32.96 14.67 -0.34
CA GLU A 47 34.23 14.09 -0.82
C GLU A 47 34.05 12.98 -1.85
N LEU A 48 32.84 12.41 -2.00
CA LEU A 48 32.63 11.18 -2.79
C LEU A 48 33.15 11.33 -4.22
N ARG A 49 32.83 12.44 -4.90
CA ARG A 49 33.32 12.70 -6.28
C ARG A 49 34.83 12.66 -6.38
N SER A 50 35.51 13.43 -5.54
CA SER A 50 36.98 13.49 -5.51
C SER A 50 37.65 12.15 -5.22
N ARG A 51 36.97 11.26 -4.50
CA ARG A 51 37.45 9.90 -4.21
C ARG A 51 37.23 8.97 -5.39
N VAL A 52 36.08 9.05 -6.06
CA VAL A 52 35.79 8.29 -7.28
C VAL A 52 36.75 8.69 -8.42
N GLU A 53 37.09 9.97 -8.56
CA GLU A 53 38.10 10.45 -9.52
C GLU A 53 39.50 9.86 -9.27
N LYS A 54 39.82 9.49 -8.03
CA LYS A 54 41.07 8.84 -7.63
C LYS A 54 40.97 7.31 -7.61
N MET A 55 39.78 6.76 -7.85
CA MET A 55 39.56 5.31 -7.81
C MET A 55 40.34 4.65 -8.95
N PRO A 56 41.11 3.57 -8.67
CA PRO A 56 41.80 2.85 -9.73
C PRO A 56 40.80 2.18 -10.67
N LEU A 57 41.14 2.11 -11.97
CA LEU A 57 40.40 1.28 -12.91
C LEU A 57 40.72 -0.19 -12.62
N LEU A 58 39.76 -0.91 -12.04
CA LEU A 58 39.87 -2.32 -11.70
C LEU A 58 39.19 -3.19 -12.78
N ASP A 59 39.80 -4.34 -13.07
CA ASP A 59 39.30 -5.29 -14.06
C ASP A 59 38.18 -6.16 -13.48
N TYR A 60 36.95 -5.90 -13.92
CA TYR A 60 35.77 -6.63 -13.47
C TYR A 60 35.75 -8.11 -13.90
N THR A 61 36.56 -8.51 -14.88
CA THR A 61 36.63 -9.90 -15.34
C THR A 61 37.32 -10.83 -14.33
N GLN A 62 37.93 -10.28 -13.27
CA GLN A 62 38.49 -11.05 -12.16
C GLN A 62 37.43 -11.51 -11.13
N LEU A 63 36.17 -11.09 -11.26
CA LEU A 63 35.06 -11.62 -10.46
C LEU A 63 34.79 -13.07 -10.88
N SER A 64 34.67 -13.99 -9.91
CA SER A 64 34.63 -15.43 -10.23
C SER A 64 33.24 -16.03 -10.41
N ASP A 65 32.20 -15.42 -9.83
CA ASP A 65 30.87 -16.02 -9.76
C ASP A 65 29.74 -14.99 -9.72
N TYR A 66 28.52 -15.48 -9.92
CA TYR A 66 27.30 -14.66 -9.98
C TYR A 66 27.10 -13.79 -8.72
N HIS A 67 27.40 -14.33 -7.53
CA HIS A 67 27.24 -13.59 -6.28
C HIS A 67 28.23 -12.43 -6.17
N GLN A 68 29.47 -12.62 -6.62
CA GLN A 68 30.45 -11.54 -6.72
C GLN A 68 30.03 -10.46 -7.72
N TYR A 69 29.51 -10.85 -8.89
CA TYR A 69 28.96 -9.89 -9.85
C TYR A 69 27.78 -9.12 -9.27
N CYS A 70 26.87 -9.77 -8.54
CA CYS A 70 25.76 -9.08 -7.86
C CYS A 70 26.25 -8.06 -6.81
N LEU A 71 27.21 -8.44 -5.96
CA LEU A 71 27.77 -7.52 -4.97
C LEU A 71 28.55 -6.36 -5.62
N ALA A 72 29.31 -6.63 -6.69
CA ALA A 72 30.00 -5.60 -7.45
C ALA A 72 29.01 -4.61 -8.06
N HIS A 73 27.91 -5.10 -8.66
CA HIS A 73 26.87 -4.23 -9.22
C HIS A 73 26.22 -3.36 -8.14
N LEU A 74 25.94 -3.94 -6.97
CA LEU A 74 25.40 -3.21 -5.82
C LEU A 74 26.33 -2.06 -5.40
N LEU A 75 27.62 -2.35 -5.20
CA LEU A 75 28.62 -1.37 -4.78
C LEU A 75 28.77 -0.25 -5.82
N LEU A 76 28.98 -0.61 -7.09
CA LEU A 76 29.17 0.34 -8.19
C LEU A 76 27.92 1.20 -8.43
N SER A 77 26.72 0.61 -8.29
CA SER A 77 25.46 1.36 -8.41
C SER A 77 25.25 2.37 -7.30
N PHE A 78 25.63 2.03 -6.05
CA PHE A 78 25.55 2.97 -4.94
C PHE A 78 26.59 4.09 -5.07
N ILE A 79 27.81 3.77 -5.53
CA ILE A 79 28.84 4.76 -5.85
C ILE A 79 28.34 5.70 -6.96
N GLY A 80 27.82 5.15 -8.06
CA GLY A 80 27.31 5.91 -9.20
C GLY A 80 26.14 6.82 -8.83
N ALA A 81 25.16 6.32 -8.09
CA ALA A 81 24.05 7.12 -7.57
C ALA A 81 24.56 8.27 -6.67
N GLY A 82 25.48 7.99 -5.75
CA GLY A 82 26.09 9.03 -4.91
C GLY A 82 26.89 10.05 -5.72
N TYR A 83 27.69 9.60 -6.68
CA TYR A 83 28.54 10.45 -7.51
C TYR A 83 27.71 11.45 -8.34
N VAL A 84 26.69 10.95 -9.03
CA VAL A 84 25.81 11.78 -9.87
C VAL A 84 25.05 12.79 -9.02
N TRP A 85 24.47 12.35 -7.91
CA TRP A 85 23.52 13.14 -7.11
C TRP A 85 24.12 13.85 -5.89
N GLN A 86 25.46 13.84 -5.69
CA GLN A 86 26.11 14.43 -4.50
C GLN A 86 25.64 15.85 -4.17
N GLU A 87 25.53 16.71 -5.19
CA GLU A 87 25.13 18.12 -5.04
C GLU A 87 23.64 18.36 -5.37
N GLY A 88 22.85 17.28 -5.39
CA GLY A 88 21.44 17.27 -5.78
C GLY A 88 21.20 17.77 -7.22
N ASP A 89 19.96 18.18 -7.49
CA ASP A 89 19.52 18.57 -8.84
C ASP A 89 20.28 19.77 -9.44
N LYS A 90 20.92 20.59 -8.61
CA LYS A 90 21.60 21.82 -9.07
C LYS A 90 23.06 21.61 -9.47
N GLY A 91 23.69 20.54 -8.99
CA GLY A 91 25.12 20.29 -9.21
C GLY A 91 25.36 18.94 -9.88
N VAL A 92 24.44 18.48 -10.73
CA VAL A 92 24.59 17.21 -11.47
C VAL A 92 25.77 17.25 -12.43
N VAL A 93 26.46 16.13 -12.54
CA VAL A 93 27.57 15.89 -13.47
C VAL A 93 27.06 15.24 -14.75
N GLN A 94 27.67 15.55 -15.88
CA GLN A 94 27.26 15.03 -17.19
C GLN A 94 27.91 13.68 -17.52
N SER A 95 28.97 13.31 -16.80
CA SER A 95 29.71 12.07 -17.01
C SER A 95 30.07 11.39 -15.68
N VAL A 96 30.28 10.08 -15.74
CA VAL A 96 30.99 9.29 -14.72
C VAL A 96 32.37 8.89 -15.24
N PRO A 97 33.42 8.91 -14.40
CA PRO A 97 34.79 8.66 -14.85
C PRO A 97 34.98 7.20 -15.27
N ALA A 98 35.93 6.97 -16.18
CA ALA A 98 36.18 5.64 -16.75
C ALA A 98 36.48 4.56 -15.70
N SER A 99 37.11 4.93 -14.58
CA SER A 99 37.38 4.04 -13.44
C SER A 99 36.12 3.45 -12.80
N LEU A 100 34.99 4.17 -12.87
CA LEU A 100 33.68 3.70 -12.45
C LEU A 100 32.87 3.14 -13.63
N ALA A 101 32.87 3.85 -14.76
CA ALA A 101 31.99 3.57 -15.89
C ALA A 101 32.27 2.21 -16.55
N ILE A 102 33.53 1.91 -16.84
CA ILE A 102 33.93 0.66 -17.52
C ILE A 102 33.55 -0.58 -16.70
N PRO A 103 33.96 -0.72 -15.42
CA PRO A 103 33.59 -1.90 -14.64
C PRO A 103 32.09 -1.96 -14.35
N TRP A 104 31.42 -0.82 -14.16
CA TRP A 104 29.98 -0.82 -13.92
C TRP A 104 29.22 -1.34 -15.13
N CYS A 105 29.49 -0.83 -16.33
CA CYS A 105 28.88 -1.35 -17.57
C CYS A 105 29.23 -2.82 -17.80
N GLY A 106 30.48 -3.23 -17.60
CA GLY A 106 30.90 -4.63 -17.78
C GLY A 106 30.20 -5.62 -16.83
N VAL A 107 30.04 -5.24 -15.56
CA VAL A 107 29.28 -6.03 -14.57
C VAL A 107 27.78 -6.07 -14.92
N SER A 108 27.22 -4.92 -15.32
CA SER A 108 25.83 -4.81 -15.77
C SER A 108 25.54 -5.70 -16.98
N ASP A 109 26.43 -5.72 -17.97
CA ASP A 109 26.33 -6.57 -19.16
C ASP A 109 26.35 -8.06 -18.79
N TYR A 110 27.23 -8.49 -17.89
CA TYR A 110 27.28 -9.87 -17.40
C TYR A 110 25.97 -10.30 -16.71
N LEU A 111 25.39 -9.42 -15.90
CA LEU A 111 24.11 -9.67 -15.20
C LEU A 111 22.88 -9.48 -16.11
N GLY A 112 23.06 -8.86 -17.28
CA GLY A 112 22.02 -8.50 -18.23
C GLY A 112 21.05 -7.42 -17.73
N ILE A 113 21.55 -6.50 -16.90
CA ILE A 113 20.84 -5.33 -16.34
C ILE A 113 21.55 -4.03 -16.75
N HIS A 114 20.96 -2.88 -16.45
CA HIS A 114 21.55 -1.57 -16.79
C HIS A 114 22.49 -1.04 -15.68
N PRO A 115 23.53 -0.25 -16.03
CA PRO A 115 24.45 0.37 -15.08
C PRO A 115 23.82 1.60 -14.41
N ILE A 116 22.80 1.36 -13.58
CA ILE A 116 22.07 2.33 -12.79
C ILE A 116 21.50 1.63 -11.56
N ILE A 117 21.35 2.37 -10.44
CA ILE A 117 20.66 1.84 -9.27
C ILE A 117 19.21 1.44 -9.60
N SER A 118 18.86 0.20 -9.29
CA SER A 118 17.60 -0.43 -9.64
C SER A 118 17.00 -1.21 -8.46
N HIS A 119 15.79 -1.78 -8.64
CA HIS A 119 15.17 -2.69 -7.67
C HIS A 119 16.06 -3.88 -7.30
N THR A 120 16.91 -4.33 -8.21
CA THR A 120 17.91 -5.37 -7.94
C THR A 120 18.85 -4.93 -6.82
N ASP A 121 19.31 -3.69 -6.87
CA ASP A 121 20.32 -3.16 -5.96
C ASP A 121 19.72 -2.83 -4.60
N PHE A 122 18.66 -2.02 -4.53
CA PHE A 122 18.13 -1.60 -3.21
C PHE A 122 17.23 -2.66 -2.54
N ALA A 123 16.91 -3.78 -3.21
CA ALA A 123 16.12 -4.87 -2.62
C ALA A 123 16.74 -6.26 -2.86
N LEU A 124 16.81 -6.75 -4.10
CA LEU A 124 17.07 -8.19 -4.34
C LEU A 124 18.42 -8.70 -3.81
N VAL A 125 19.44 -7.83 -3.78
CA VAL A 125 20.81 -8.19 -3.37
C VAL A 125 21.22 -7.55 -2.04
N ASN A 126 20.70 -6.36 -1.70
CA ASN A 126 21.19 -5.56 -0.57
C ASN A 126 20.59 -5.95 0.79
N TRP A 127 20.77 -7.19 1.21
CA TRP A 127 20.33 -7.65 2.53
C TRP A 127 21.31 -8.69 3.09
N THR A 128 21.38 -8.82 4.40
CA THR A 128 22.02 -9.96 5.07
C THR A 128 21.40 -10.14 6.44
N LYS A 129 21.62 -11.29 7.07
CA LYS A 129 21.19 -11.51 8.46
C LYS A 129 22.10 -10.74 9.42
N ILE A 130 21.50 -10.22 10.49
CA ILE A 130 22.26 -9.70 11.64
C ILE A 130 22.84 -10.88 12.41
N GLU A 131 21.98 -11.84 12.77
CA GLU A 131 22.36 -13.08 13.43
C GLU A 131 22.08 -14.27 12.49
N PRO A 132 23.11 -14.98 11.99
CA PRO A 132 22.95 -16.03 10.98
C PRO A 132 21.98 -17.16 11.39
N GLN A 133 21.97 -17.49 12.68
CA GLN A 133 21.18 -18.58 13.26
C GLN A 133 19.71 -18.21 13.50
N ARG A 134 19.36 -16.92 13.50
CA ARG A 134 17.98 -16.48 13.71
C ARG A 134 17.16 -16.60 12.42
N PRO A 135 15.82 -16.72 12.52
CA PRO A 135 14.92 -16.75 11.37
C PRO A 135 15.06 -15.52 10.46
N LEU A 136 14.61 -15.67 9.20
CA LEU A 136 14.48 -14.56 8.25
C LEU A 136 13.24 -13.73 8.62
N GLU A 137 13.45 -12.74 9.47
CA GLU A 137 12.44 -11.78 9.91
C GLU A 137 12.99 -10.37 9.79
N LEU A 138 12.14 -9.39 9.49
CA LEU A 138 12.54 -8.00 9.29
C LEU A 138 13.49 -7.45 10.37
N CYS A 139 13.32 -7.82 11.64
CA CYS A 139 14.16 -7.35 12.75
C CYS A 139 15.56 -7.99 12.82
N ASN A 140 15.80 -9.03 12.01
CA ASN A 140 17.07 -9.74 11.88
C ASN A 140 17.72 -9.49 10.50
N LEU A 141 17.22 -8.53 9.73
CA LEU A 141 17.81 -8.15 8.44
C LEU A 141 18.53 -6.81 8.57
N GLN A 142 19.61 -6.65 7.79
CA GLN A 142 20.32 -5.40 7.63
C GLN A 142 20.77 -5.22 6.17
N ASN A 143 20.99 -3.98 5.74
CA ASN A 143 21.53 -3.71 4.42
C ASN A 143 23.06 -3.88 4.39
N ILE A 144 23.58 -4.31 3.24
CA ILE A 144 25.03 -4.41 2.95
C ILE A 144 25.60 -3.02 2.62
N CYS A 145 24.88 -2.24 1.80
CA CYS A 145 25.20 -0.88 1.39
C CYS A 145 24.06 0.07 1.76
N ARG A 146 24.39 1.34 2.04
CA ARG A 146 23.42 2.35 2.47
C ARG A 146 23.49 3.58 1.56
N LEU A 147 22.34 4.22 1.35
CA LEU A 147 22.21 5.55 0.79
C LEU A 147 21.83 6.56 1.89
N PRO A 148 21.93 7.88 1.63
CA PRO A 148 21.44 8.89 2.56
C PRO A 148 19.96 8.68 2.95
N GLY A 149 19.62 9.07 4.18
CA GLY A 149 18.30 8.85 4.79
C GLY A 149 18.34 8.02 6.08
N GLY A 150 19.50 7.47 6.44
CA GLY A 150 19.71 6.77 7.71
C GLY A 150 18.72 5.62 7.91
N LYS A 151 18.12 5.54 9.10
CA LYS A 151 17.12 4.51 9.44
C LYS A 151 15.93 4.47 8.48
N HIS A 152 15.58 5.60 7.86
CA HIS A 152 14.44 5.67 6.94
C HIS A 152 14.75 4.96 5.62
N MET A 153 15.97 5.12 5.10
CA MET A 153 16.43 4.42 3.89
C MET A 153 16.53 2.92 4.14
N GLU A 154 17.12 2.54 5.27
CA GLU A 154 17.23 1.14 5.69
C GLU A 154 15.85 0.50 5.83
N TRP A 155 14.90 1.18 6.47
CA TRP A 155 13.53 0.68 6.59
C TRP A 155 12.81 0.54 5.25
N PHE A 156 12.93 1.53 4.36
CA PHE A 156 12.35 1.47 3.01
C PHE A 156 12.87 0.26 2.22
N SER A 157 14.19 0.02 2.27
CA SER A 157 14.81 -1.12 1.63
C SER A 157 14.38 -2.44 2.27
N LEU A 158 14.51 -2.59 3.58
CA LEU A 158 14.23 -3.86 4.28
C LEU A 158 12.76 -4.26 4.24
N VAL A 159 11.82 -3.30 4.29
CA VAL A 159 10.40 -3.63 4.09
C VAL A 159 10.14 -4.13 2.67
N THR A 160 10.85 -3.59 1.67
CA THR A 160 10.79 -4.08 0.29
C THR A 160 11.39 -5.48 0.16
N VAL A 161 12.52 -5.74 0.81
CA VAL A 161 13.15 -7.07 0.91
C VAL A 161 12.18 -8.08 1.51
N GLN A 162 11.60 -7.78 2.68
CA GLN A 162 10.65 -8.69 3.34
C GLN A 162 9.40 -8.93 2.48
N MET A 163 8.93 -7.93 1.73
CA MET A 163 7.80 -8.10 0.82
C MET A 163 8.12 -9.08 -0.32
N GLU A 164 9.33 -9.01 -0.89
CA GLU A 164 9.78 -9.98 -1.90
C GLU A 164 9.99 -11.37 -1.29
N MET A 165 10.46 -11.48 -0.04
CA MET A 165 10.51 -12.76 0.69
C MET A 165 9.12 -13.34 0.91
N ASP A 166 8.14 -12.53 1.32
CA ASP A 166 6.76 -12.98 1.52
C ASP A 166 6.14 -13.51 0.22
N PHE A 167 6.52 -12.90 -0.92
CA PHE A 167 6.09 -13.35 -2.24
C PHE A 167 6.58 -14.75 -2.62
N ALA A 168 7.68 -15.25 -2.03
CA ALA A 168 8.18 -16.61 -2.28
C ALA A 168 7.08 -17.67 -2.10
N SER A 169 6.21 -17.48 -1.10
CA SER A 169 5.06 -18.36 -0.84
C SER A 169 4.00 -18.40 -1.96
N GLY A 170 3.99 -17.42 -2.87
CA GLY A 170 3.07 -17.33 -3.99
C GLY A 170 3.58 -17.97 -5.28
N ILE A 171 4.87 -18.31 -5.36
CA ILE A 171 5.48 -18.86 -6.58
C ILE A 171 4.88 -20.23 -6.92
N ARG A 172 4.85 -21.14 -5.94
CA ARG A 172 4.27 -22.47 -6.13
C ARG A 172 2.77 -22.43 -6.43
N PRO A 173 1.94 -21.63 -5.72
CA PRO A 173 0.56 -21.39 -6.13
C PRO A 173 0.41 -20.91 -7.58
N LEU A 174 1.21 -19.93 -8.03
CA LEU A 174 1.15 -19.42 -9.39
C LEU A 174 1.52 -20.48 -10.44
N LEU A 175 2.57 -21.27 -10.19
CA LEU A 175 2.95 -22.38 -11.07
C LEU A 175 1.88 -23.48 -11.10
N SER A 176 1.30 -23.82 -9.93
CA SER A 176 0.21 -24.78 -9.82
C SER A 176 -1.04 -24.31 -10.56
N ALA A 177 -1.31 -22.99 -10.59
CA ALA A 177 -2.43 -22.45 -11.34
C ALA A 177 -2.26 -22.67 -12.86
N ILE A 178 -1.05 -22.46 -13.39
CA ILE A 178 -0.74 -22.75 -14.81
C ILE A 178 -0.95 -24.24 -15.09
N ASP A 179 -0.36 -25.11 -14.26
CA ASP A 179 -0.45 -26.57 -14.41
C ASP A 179 -1.92 -27.06 -14.34
N SER A 180 -2.72 -26.47 -13.46
CA SER A 180 -4.15 -26.80 -13.33
C SER A 180 -4.94 -26.45 -14.59
N VAL A 181 -4.61 -25.32 -15.24
CA VAL A 181 -5.23 -24.94 -16.51
C VAL A 181 -4.80 -25.87 -17.65
N GLU A 182 -3.53 -26.28 -17.70
CA GLU A 182 -3.02 -27.22 -18.71
C GLU A 182 -3.71 -28.60 -18.63
N HIS A 183 -4.15 -29.02 -17.44
CA HIS A 183 -4.75 -30.33 -17.20
C HIS A 183 -6.26 -30.30 -16.92
N GLY A 184 -6.89 -29.13 -16.90
CA GLY A 184 -8.32 -28.98 -16.63
C GLY A 184 -8.72 -29.36 -15.20
N ASN A 185 -7.92 -28.99 -14.20
CA ASN A 185 -8.12 -29.35 -12.79
C ASN A 185 -8.64 -28.17 -11.95
N ASP A 186 -9.96 -28.03 -11.87
CA ASP A 186 -10.61 -26.93 -11.15
C ASP A 186 -10.28 -26.88 -9.65
N ASP A 187 -10.26 -28.03 -8.97
CA ASP A 187 -10.02 -28.10 -7.53
C ASP A 187 -8.61 -27.62 -7.18
N GLN A 188 -7.61 -28.05 -7.95
CA GLN A 188 -6.24 -27.61 -7.77
C GLN A 188 -6.09 -26.12 -8.10
N LEU A 189 -6.77 -25.63 -9.13
CA LEU A 189 -6.78 -24.21 -9.48
C LEU A 189 -7.38 -23.35 -8.36
N ILE A 190 -8.49 -23.79 -7.76
CA ILE A 190 -9.11 -23.13 -6.60
C ILE A 190 -8.12 -23.03 -5.43
N GLN A 191 -7.42 -24.12 -5.09
CA GLN A 191 -6.43 -24.10 -4.01
C GLN A 191 -5.23 -23.20 -4.33
N ALA A 192 -4.77 -23.21 -5.59
CA ALA A 192 -3.71 -22.32 -6.05
C ALA A 192 -4.12 -20.84 -5.95
N LEU A 193 -5.35 -20.49 -6.33
CA LEU A 193 -5.89 -19.14 -6.21
C LEU A 193 -5.96 -18.68 -4.75
N ARG A 194 -6.45 -19.54 -3.84
CA ARG A 194 -6.47 -19.27 -2.40
C ARG A 194 -5.06 -19.06 -1.82
N GLY A 195 -4.11 -19.90 -2.21
CA GLY A 195 -2.70 -19.75 -1.82
C GLY A 195 -2.12 -18.39 -2.24
N LEU A 196 -2.43 -17.93 -3.47
CA LEU A 196 -2.02 -16.60 -3.93
C LEU A 196 -2.71 -15.46 -3.15
N GLN A 197 -3.98 -15.61 -2.79
CA GLN A 197 -4.70 -14.63 -1.94
C GLN A 197 -3.98 -14.47 -0.59
N ASP A 198 -3.55 -15.57 0.04
CA ASP A 198 -2.80 -15.54 1.29
C ASP A 198 -1.45 -14.82 1.14
N THR A 199 -0.72 -15.09 0.05
CA THR A 199 0.53 -14.38 -0.27
C THR A 199 0.30 -12.87 -0.42
N LEU A 200 -0.72 -12.46 -1.18
CA LEU A 200 -1.05 -11.04 -1.37
C LEU A 200 -1.43 -10.36 -0.05
N CYS A 201 -2.12 -11.08 0.84
CA CYS A 201 -2.45 -10.61 2.18
C CYS A 201 -1.18 -10.37 3.02
N LYS A 202 -0.21 -11.30 2.98
CA LYS A 202 1.10 -11.14 3.64
C LYS A 202 1.88 -9.95 3.08
N MET A 203 2.03 -9.86 1.76
CA MET A 203 2.70 -8.73 1.10
C MET A 203 2.07 -7.39 1.47
N LYS A 204 0.72 -7.30 1.51
CA LYS A 204 0.01 -6.09 1.92
C LYS A 204 0.31 -5.72 3.38
N LYS A 205 0.33 -6.70 4.30
CA LYS A 205 0.70 -6.46 5.70
C LYS A 205 2.14 -5.94 5.78
N THR A 206 3.07 -6.54 5.08
CA THR A 206 4.48 -6.12 5.08
C THR A 206 4.67 -4.73 4.51
N ILE A 207 4.14 -4.43 3.32
CA ILE A 207 4.29 -3.09 2.72
C ILE A 207 3.61 -2.00 3.57
N SER A 208 2.60 -2.34 4.40
CA SER A 208 2.00 -1.37 5.33
C SER A 208 2.94 -0.88 6.42
N ARG A 209 3.95 -1.69 6.75
CA ARG A 209 5.00 -1.35 7.71
C ARG A 209 5.90 -0.22 7.23
N MET A 210 5.82 0.20 5.97
CA MET A 210 6.45 1.45 5.52
C MET A 210 6.08 2.61 6.46
N HIS A 211 4.85 2.63 6.99
CA HIS A 211 4.40 3.66 7.93
C HIS A 211 5.05 3.62 9.31
N ASP A 212 5.67 2.51 9.72
CA ASP A 212 6.24 2.33 11.05
C ASP A 212 7.42 3.30 11.27
N GLU A 213 8.35 3.36 10.30
CA GLU A 213 9.59 4.13 10.44
C GLU A 213 9.94 5.02 9.23
N LEU A 214 9.27 4.91 8.07
CA LEU A 214 9.58 5.77 6.93
C LEU A 214 8.89 7.13 7.07
N ASP A 215 9.69 8.18 7.28
CA ASP A 215 9.22 9.56 7.24
C ASP A 215 9.02 10.02 5.79
N ALA A 216 7.92 10.74 5.56
CA ALA A 216 7.54 11.14 4.21
C ALA A 216 8.41 12.25 3.63
N ASP A 217 8.88 13.19 4.48
CA ASP A 217 9.78 14.26 4.06
C ASP A 217 11.16 13.70 3.74
N VAL A 218 11.69 12.82 4.61
CA VAL A 218 12.98 12.14 4.38
C VAL A 218 12.94 11.30 3.11
N PHE A 219 11.86 10.53 2.88
CA PHE A 219 11.72 9.77 1.64
C PHE A 219 11.79 10.68 0.41
N TYR A 220 11.03 11.77 0.43
CA TYR A 220 10.88 12.63 -0.74
C TYR A 220 12.10 13.49 -1.03
N ASN A 221 12.66 14.15 -0.01
CA ASN A 221 13.73 15.14 -0.17
C ASN A 221 15.13 14.53 -0.07
N VAL A 222 15.29 13.40 0.62
CA VAL A 222 16.62 12.80 0.87
C VAL A 222 16.82 11.52 0.09
N ILE A 223 15.90 10.56 0.19
CA ILE A 223 16.08 9.22 -0.39
C ILE A 223 15.83 9.21 -1.90
N ARG A 224 14.66 9.71 -2.33
CA ARG A 224 14.19 9.65 -3.71
C ARG A 224 15.17 10.22 -4.75
N PRO A 225 15.90 11.33 -4.50
CA PRO A 225 16.91 11.83 -5.43
C PRO A 225 17.93 10.77 -5.85
N TYR A 226 18.45 9.98 -4.90
CA TYR A 226 19.43 8.94 -5.19
C TYR A 226 18.85 7.72 -5.92
N LEU A 227 17.52 7.60 -5.99
CA LEU A 227 16.83 6.54 -6.76
C LEU A 227 16.39 7.03 -8.14
N ASN A 228 16.59 8.30 -8.48
CA ASN A 228 16.24 8.84 -9.78
C ASN A 228 17.23 8.39 -10.85
N GLY A 229 16.72 8.18 -12.05
CA GLY A 229 17.54 8.05 -13.25
C GLY A 229 17.77 9.36 -13.96
N TRP A 230 18.32 9.26 -15.16
CA TRP A 230 18.72 10.37 -16.00
C TRP A 230 18.14 10.20 -17.41
N GLY A 231 17.78 11.33 -18.03
CA GLY A 231 17.13 11.36 -19.33
C GLY A 231 15.67 11.80 -19.29
N GLY A 232 15.22 12.34 -20.41
CA GLY A 232 13.84 12.76 -20.63
C GLY A 232 13.50 14.15 -20.07
N ALA A 233 12.35 14.66 -20.52
CA ALA A 233 11.90 16.00 -20.16
C ALA A 233 11.72 16.16 -18.65
N GLY A 234 12.38 17.17 -18.08
CA GLY A 234 12.34 17.49 -16.65
C GLY A 234 13.45 16.82 -15.83
N SER A 235 14.28 15.93 -16.37
CA SER A 235 15.51 15.52 -15.67
C SER A 235 16.54 16.66 -15.68
N PRO A 236 17.35 16.84 -14.62
CA PRO A 236 18.55 17.68 -14.66
C PRO A 236 19.58 17.23 -15.72
N LEU A 237 19.48 15.97 -16.17
CA LEU A 237 20.28 15.37 -17.24
C LEU A 237 19.37 14.92 -18.39
N PRO A 238 18.79 15.86 -19.17
CA PRO A 238 17.73 15.53 -20.13
C PRO A 238 18.21 14.63 -21.28
N GLN A 239 19.49 14.73 -21.66
CA GLN A 239 20.09 13.88 -22.70
C GLN A 239 20.55 12.52 -22.16
N GLY A 240 20.69 12.36 -20.84
CA GLY A 240 21.27 11.19 -20.20
C GLY A 240 22.63 11.47 -19.55
N LEU A 241 23.35 10.41 -19.23
CA LEU A 241 24.67 10.43 -18.58
C LEU A 241 25.72 9.82 -19.50
N ILE A 242 26.90 10.42 -19.58
CA ILE A 242 28.05 9.90 -20.33
C ILE A 242 28.81 8.89 -19.46
N TYR A 243 29.10 7.73 -20.03
CA TYR A 243 29.91 6.69 -19.41
C TYR A 243 31.29 6.71 -20.05
N GLU A 244 32.25 7.40 -19.42
CA GLU A 244 33.57 7.63 -20.02
C GLU A 244 34.28 6.31 -20.33
N GLY A 245 34.87 6.21 -21.53
CA GLY A 245 35.52 4.99 -22.00
C GLY A 245 34.56 3.88 -22.45
N VAL A 246 33.24 4.08 -22.35
CA VAL A 246 32.21 3.12 -22.83
C VAL A 246 31.35 3.74 -23.93
N SER A 247 30.85 4.96 -23.72
CA SER A 247 30.01 5.67 -24.69
C SER A 247 30.31 7.16 -24.70
N GLU A 248 30.63 7.69 -25.88
CA GLU A 248 30.78 9.14 -26.12
C GLU A 248 29.43 9.89 -26.12
N GLN A 249 28.33 9.17 -26.29
CA GLN A 249 26.98 9.74 -26.27
C GLN A 249 26.30 9.53 -24.92
N PRO A 250 25.55 10.54 -24.40
CA PRO A 250 24.76 10.37 -23.19
C PRO A 250 23.73 9.24 -23.33
N VAL A 251 23.63 8.38 -22.32
CA VAL A 251 22.69 7.26 -22.25
C VAL A 251 21.57 7.61 -21.29
N GLN A 252 20.31 7.42 -21.70
CA GLN A 252 19.13 7.65 -20.86
C GLN A 252 18.71 6.36 -20.16
N LEU A 253 18.63 6.38 -18.83
CA LEU A 253 18.25 5.23 -18.01
C LEU A 253 17.22 5.62 -16.94
N SER A 254 16.27 4.72 -16.71
CA SER A 254 15.23 4.87 -15.69
C SER A 254 15.77 4.49 -14.31
N GLY A 255 15.45 5.28 -13.30
CA GLY A 255 15.85 4.98 -11.92
C GLY A 255 15.07 3.83 -11.30
N GLY A 256 15.39 3.54 -10.04
CA GLY A 256 14.80 2.46 -9.26
C GLY A 256 13.28 2.58 -9.14
N SER A 257 12.53 1.53 -9.52
CA SER A 257 11.07 1.52 -9.49
C SER A 257 10.51 0.16 -9.12
N ALA A 258 9.41 0.12 -8.37
CA ALA A 258 8.67 -1.11 -8.09
C ALA A 258 8.18 -1.84 -9.36
N ALA A 259 8.12 -1.16 -10.51
CA ALA A 259 7.79 -1.79 -11.80
C ALA A 259 8.89 -2.76 -12.31
N GLN A 260 10.10 -2.67 -11.75
CA GLN A 260 11.23 -3.56 -11.99
C GLN A 260 11.15 -4.84 -11.14
N SER A 261 10.17 -4.95 -10.21
CA SER A 261 9.90 -6.21 -9.50
C SER A 261 9.25 -7.23 -10.44
N THR A 262 9.80 -8.44 -10.46
CA THR A 262 9.28 -9.58 -11.25
C THR A 262 7.95 -10.08 -10.67
N SER A 263 7.76 -10.01 -9.35
CA SER A 263 6.63 -10.57 -8.61
C SER A 263 5.27 -10.12 -9.12
N MET A 264 5.08 -8.80 -9.30
CA MET A 264 3.80 -8.26 -9.78
C MET A 264 3.54 -8.56 -11.25
N GLN A 265 4.58 -8.61 -12.09
CA GLN A 265 4.44 -8.97 -13.51
C GLN A 265 4.15 -10.47 -13.68
N PHE A 266 4.67 -11.33 -12.80
CA PHE A 266 4.34 -12.75 -12.77
C PHE A 266 2.87 -12.98 -12.41
N ILE A 267 2.37 -12.29 -11.38
CA ILE A 267 0.94 -12.34 -11.01
C ILE A 267 0.06 -11.89 -12.18
N ASP A 268 0.38 -10.76 -12.82
CA ASP A 268 -0.40 -10.26 -13.95
C ASP A 268 -0.46 -11.28 -15.10
N HIS A 269 0.69 -11.89 -15.41
CA HIS A 269 0.78 -12.86 -16.49
C HIS A 269 -0.10 -14.09 -16.22
N VAL A 270 0.03 -14.73 -15.05
CA VAL A 270 -0.74 -15.94 -14.71
C VAL A 270 -2.24 -15.67 -14.64
N LEU A 271 -2.63 -14.56 -14.02
CA LEU A 271 -4.05 -14.19 -13.89
C LEU A 271 -4.65 -13.67 -15.19
N GLY A 272 -3.88 -13.51 -16.27
CA GLY A 272 -4.36 -12.98 -17.55
C GLY A 272 -4.79 -11.51 -17.47
N ILE A 273 -4.09 -10.69 -16.66
CA ILE A 273 -4.35 -9.25 -16.55
C ILE A 273 -3.61 -8.53 -17.67
N GLU A 274 -4.35 -8.09 -18.69
CA GLU A 274 -3.78 -7.39 -19.85
C GLU A 274 -3.88 -5.87 -19.73
N HIS A 275 -2.75 -5.20 -19.55
CA HIS A 275 -2.69 -3.74 -19.46
C HIS A 275 -2.77 -3.07 -20.83
N LYS A 276 -3.22 -1.81 -20.84
CA LYS A 276 -3.17 -0.92 -22.01
C LYS A 276 -1.77 -0.90 -22.64
N GLU A 277 -1.72 -0.68 -23.94
CA GLU A 277 -0.49 -0.75 -24.75
C GLU A 277 0.66 0.10 -24.18
N ASP A 278 0.38 1.34 -23.78
CA ASP A 278 1.36 2.26 -23.19
C ASP A 278 1.91 1.76 -21.84
N HIS A 279 1.03 1.23 -20.99
CA HIS A 279 1.44 0.62 -19.72
C HIS A 279 2.23 -0.68 -19.93
N THR A 280 1.82 -1.51 -20.89
CA THR A 280 2.51 -2.76 -21.25
C THR A 280 3.89 -2.47 -21.81
N ALA A 281 4.03 -1.47 -22.69
CA ALA A 281 5.32 -1.02 -23.22
C ALA A 281 6.25 -0.53 -22.09
N PHE A 282 5.71 0.20 -21.11
CA PHE A 282 6.47 0.60 -19.93
C PHE A 282 6.94 -0.60 -19.11
N LEU A 283 6.05 -1.52 -18.75
CA LEU A 283 6.39 -2.70 -17.94
C LEU A 283 7.39 -3.62 -18.64
N LYS A 284 7.26 -3.79 -19.97
CA LYS A 284 8.24 -4.54 -20.78
C LYS A 284 9.62 -3.90 -20.74
N ARG A 285 9.72 -2.56 -20.89
CA ARG A 285 11.00 -1.86 -20.73
C ARG A 285 11.59 -2.02 -19.32
N MET A 286 10.76 -2.07 -18.28
CA MET A 286 11.25 -2.31 -16.91
C MET A 286 11.83 -3.72 -16.72
N ARG A 287 11.57 -4.68 -17.63
CA ARG A 287 12.22 -6.00 -17.60
C ARG A 287 13.71 -5.93 -17.93
N ASP A 288 14.17 -4.87 -18.60
CA ASP A 288 15.60 -4.67 -18.88
C ASP A 288 16.42 -4.28 -17.63
N TYR A 289 15.73 -4.03 -16.52
CA TYR A 289 16.29 -3.77 -15.21
C TYR A 289 16.16 -4.97 -14.26
N MET A 290 15.55 -6.07 -14.73
CA MET A 290 15.49 -7.33 -13.99
C MET A 290 16.70 -8.19 -14.34
N PRO A 291 17.27 -8.94 -13.39
CA PRO A 291 18.31 -9.92 -13.69
C PRO A 291 17.92 -10.81 -14.87
N ALA A 292 18.86 -11.10 -15.78
CA ALA A 292 18.55 -11.85 -17.00
C ALA A 292 17.77 -13.16 -16.76
N PRO A 293 18.09 -13.97 -15.73
CA PRO A 293 17.29 -15.16 -15.40
C PRO A 293 15.83 -14.86 -15.04
N HIS A 294 15.54 -13.74 -14.36
CA HIS A 294 14.17 -13.37 -14.00
C HIS A 294 13.37 -12.85 -15.21
N ARG A 295 14.02 -12.10 -16.10
CA ARG A 295 13.41 -11.70 -17.38
C ARG A 295 13.12 -12.92 -18.25
N GLN A 296 14.05 -13.87 -18.32
CA GLN A 296 13.88 -15.13 -19.04
C GLN A 296 12.71 -15.94 -18.48
N PHE A 297 12.56 -16.01 -17.15
CA PHE A 297 11.40 -16.64 -16.51
C PHE A 297 10.07 -16.06 -17.00
N LEU A 298 9.92 -14.73 -17.01
CA LEU A 298 8.69 -14.10 -17.53
C LEU A 298 8.48 -14.32 -19.04
N GLN A 299 9.56 -14.45 -19.80
CA GLN A 299 9.51 -14.72 -21.24
C GLN A 299 9.07 -16.17 -21.50
N ASP A 300 9.60 -17.15 -20.79
CA ASP A 300 9.24 -18.56 -20.96
C ASP A 300 7.81 -18.85 -20.52
N LEU A 301 7.29 -18.07 -19.57
CA LEU A 301 5.88 -18.09 -19.20
C LEU A 301 4.97 -17.51 -20.28
N SER A 302 5.46 -16.65 -21.18
CA SER A 302 4.61 -15.91 -22.13
C SER A 302 3.78 -16.79 -23.07
N ASN A 303 4.24 -18.03 -23.32
CA ASN A 303 3.56 -19.02 -24.16
C ASN A 303 2.67 -19.99 -23.37
N ARG A 304 2.57 -19.84 -22.06
CA ARG A 304 1.75 -20.69 -21.18
C ARG A 304 0.31 -20.17 -21.11
N PRO A 305 -0.68 -21.06 -20.88
CA PRO A 305 -2.07 -20.63 -20.80
C PRO A 305 -2.30 -19.71 -19.61
N ARG A 306 -3.29 -18.82 -19.77
CA ARG A 306 -3.67 -17.83 -18.76
C ARG A 306 -4.91 -18.29 -18.03
N VAL A 307 -4.94 -18.08 -16.71
CA VAL A 307 -6.04 -18.53 -15.86
C VAL A 307 -7.36 -17.88 -16.26
N LYS A 308 -7.36 -16.59 -16.64
CA LYS A 308 -8.58 -15.86 -17.02
C LYS A 308 -9.36 -16.55 -18.12
N GLU A 309 -8.69 -16.95 -19.20
CA GLU A 309 -9.32 -17.55 -20.39
C GLU A 309 -9.99 -18.89 -20.04
N TYR A 310 -9.34 -19.69 -19.19
CA TYR A 310 -9.88 -20.95 -18.68
C TYR A 310 -11.12 -20.70 -17.78
N VAL A 311 -11.05 -19.73 -16.88
CA VAL A 311 -12.15 -19.38 -15.98
C VAL A 311 -13.35 -18.78 -16.73
N GLU A 312 -13.11 -18.00 -17.79
CA GLU A 312 -14.18 -17.44 -18.65
C GLU A 312 -14.99 -18.53 -19.37
N ALA A 313 -14.36 -19.66 -19.68
CA ALA A 313 -15.00 -20.81 -20.31
C ALA A 313 -15.60 -21.82 -19.31
N SER A 314 -15.42 -21.61 -18.00
CA SER A 314 -15.86 -22.56 -16.96
C SER A 314 -17.26 -22.24 -16.44
N ASP A 315 -18.07 -23.29 -16.25
CA ASP A 315 -19.37 -23.24 -15.55
C ASP A 315 -19.23 -23.42 -14.03
N ASN A 316 -18.00 -23.63 -13.52
CA ASN A 316 -17.74 -23.84 -12.10
C ASN A 316 -17.80 -22.50 -11.33
N LYS A 317 -18.91 -22.28 -10.65
CA LYS A 317 -19.17 -21.06 -9.87
C LYS A 317 -18.16 -20.82 -8.74
N GLU A 318 -17.62 -21.88 -8.13
CA GLU A 318 -16.61 -21.72 -7.08
C GLU A 318 -15.29 -21.24 -7.69
N LEU A 319 -14.89 -21.82 -8.83
CA LEU A 319 -13.69 -21.39 -9.54
C LEU A 319 -13.77 -19.91 -9.98
N VAL A 320 -14.89 -19.51 -10.60
CA VAL A 320 -15.12 -18.11 -10.99
C VAL A 320 -15.06 -17.18 -9.77
N LYS A 321 -15.68 -17.57 -8.66
CA LYS A 321 -15.65 -16.82 -7.40
C LYS A 321 -14.21 -16.65 -6.90
N GLU A 322 -13.43 -17.73 -6.81
CA GLU A 322 -12.07 -17.69 -6.27
C GLU A 322 -11.11 -16.90 -7.17
N TYR A 323 -11.28 -16.99 -8.49
CA TYR A 323 -10.55 -16.14 -9.43
C TYR A 323 -10.84 -14.66 -9.19
N ASN A 324 -12.12 -14.29 -9.07
CA ASN A 324 -12.54 -12.92 -8.81
C ASN A 324 -12.03 -12.39 -7.47
N LEU A 325 -12.02 -13.21 -6.42
CA LEU A 325 -11.43 -12.86 -5.12
C LEU A 325 -9.93 -12.60 -5.22
N THR A 326 -9.21 -13.40 -6.00
CA THR A 326 -7.78 -13.21 -6.27
C THR A 326 -7.52 -11.91 -7.03
N VAL A 327 -8.29 -11.60 -8.08
CA VAL A 327 -8.20 -10.33 -8.81
C VAL A 327 -8.46 -9.12 -7.88
N GLU A 328 -9.46 -9.22 -7.00
CA GLU A 328 -9.74 -8.17 -6.02
C GLU A 328 -8.60 -8.01 -5.00
N ALA A 329 -7.95 -9.10 -4.57
CA ALA A 329 -6.77 -9.04 -3.71
C ALA A 329 -5.60 -8.28 -4.38
N VAL A 330 -5.33 -8.54 -5.68
CA VAL A 330 -4.31 -7.81 -6.45
C VAL A 330 -4.66 -6.33 -6.57
N LYS A 331 -5.92 -6.00 -6.89
CA LYS A 331 -6.41 -4.62 -6.95
C LYS A 331 -6.28 -3.92 -5.59
N ASN A 332 -6.54 -4.61 -4.49
CA ASN A 332 -6.41 -4.08 -3.14
C ASN A 332 -4.95 -3.77 -2.79
N PHE A 333 -4.02 -4.66 -3.15
CA PHE A 333 -2.58 -4.40 -3.03
C PHE A 333 -2.17 -3.16 -3.84
N ARG A 334 -2.62 -3.05 -5.11
CA ARG A 334 -2.36 -1.88 -5.98
C ARG A 334 -2.95 -0.60 -5.44
N SER A 335 -4.15 -0.66 -4.87
CA SER A 335 -4.82 0.47 -4.24
C SER A 335 -4.04 0.97 -3.03
N TYR A 336 -3.51 0.05 -2.22
CA TYR A 336 -2.65 0.40 -1.09
C TYR A 336 -1.32 1.03 -1.54
N HIS A 337 -0.69 0.49 -2.59
CA HIS A 337 0.51 1.12 -3.17
C HIS A 337 0.23 2.55 -3.68
N ILE A 338 -0.93 2.81 -4.27
CA ILE A 338 -1.35 4.17 -4.65
C ILE A 338 -1.46 5.09 -3.41
N GLN A 339 -1.94 4.59 -2.27
CA GLN A 339 -1.99 5.36 -1.02
C GLN A 339 -0.59 5.72 -0.52
N LEU A 340 0.36 4.77 -0.55
CA LEU A 340 1.76 5.04 -0.23
C LEU A 340 2.32 6.14 -1.13
N VAL A 341 2.15 6.00 -2.45
CA VAL A 341 2.62 7.00 -3.42
C VAL A 341 1.96 8.36 -3.19
N ALA A 342 0.68 8.41 -2.85
CA ALA A 342 0.02 9.66 -2.51
C ALA A 342 0.66 10.33 -1.29
N LYS A 343 0.93 9.59 -0.21
CA LYS A 343 1.55 10.10 1.02
C LYS A 343 3.00 10.52 0.85
N TYR A 344 3.81 9.66 0.26
CA TYR A 344 5.28 9.78 0.19
C TYR A 344 5.76 10.62 -0.99
N ILE A 345 4.93 10.83 -2.02
CA ILE A 345 5.31 11.60 -3.22
C ILE A 345 4.35 12.77 -3.45
N VAL A 346 3.07 12.52 -3.69
CA VAL A 346 2.13 13.56 -4.15
C VAL A 346 1.87 14.64 -3.10
N VAL A 347 1.68 14.26 -1.84
CA VAL A 347 1.48 15.22 -0.75
C VAL A 347 2.75 16.05 -0.52
N GLN A 348 3.93 15.43 -0.61
CA GLN A 348 5.20 16.14 -0.41
C GLN A 348 5.50 17.12 -1.54
N SER A 349 5.30 16.72 -2.81
CA SER A 349 5.46 17.62 -3.96
C SER A 349 4.58 18.87 -3.84
N ASN A 350 3.35 18.71 -3.36
CA ASN A 350 2.43 19.84 -3.19
C ASN A 350 2.83 20.78 -2.06
N ARG A 351 3.61 20.32 -1.06
CA ARG A 351 4.15 21.16 0.01
C ARG A 351 5.35 21.98 -0.49
N VAL A 352 6.24 21.38 -1.26
CA VAL A 352 7.43 22.04 -1.81
C VAL A 352 7.07 23.11 -2.85
N ASN A 353 6.12 22.81 -3.75
CA ASN A 353 5.67 23.75 -4.78
C ASN A 353 4.98 25.02 -4.25
N ARG A 354 4.54 25.06 -2.99
CA ARG A 354 4.03 26.31 -2.38
C ARG A 354 5.14 27.36 -2.14
N ASN A 355 6.40 26.94 -2.17
CA ASN A 355 7.56 27.78 -1.86
C ASN A 355 8.48 28.09 -3.06
N LYS A 356 8.18 27.65 -4.29
CA LYS A 356 8.98 27.93 -5.50
C LYS A 356 8.11 28.10 -6.76
N SER A 357 8.51 29.01 -7.66
CA SER A 357 7.78 29.41 -8.87
C SER A 357 8.22 28.67 -10.16
N TYR A 358 8.58 27.39 -10.09
CA TYR A 358 9.02 26.59 -11.25
C TYR A 358 8.40 25.19 -11.24
N GLU A 359 8.02 24.67 -12.42
CA GLU A 359 7.63 23.26 -12.60
C GLU A 359 8.87 22.36 -12.49
N SER A 360 9.04 21.72 -11.35
CA SER A 360 10.08 20.72 -11.11
C SER A 360 9.60 19.30 -11.49
N VAL A 361 10.55 18.36 -11.55
CA VAL A 361 10.48 16.90 -11.86
C VAL A 361 9.43 16.12 -11.02
N GLU A 362 8.75 16.81 -10.13
CA GLU A 362 8.17 16.31 -8.90
C GLU A 362 7.00 15.35 -9.06
N LYS A 363 6.28 15.40 -10.19
CA LYS A 363 5.10 14.54 -10.46
C LYS A 363 5.41 13.26 -11.25
N LYS A 364 6.65 13.06 -11.70
CA LYS A 364 7.06 11.83 -12.39
C LYS A 364 7.60 10.80 -11.41
N GLY A 365 7.30 9.51 -11.62
CA GLY A 365 7.96 8.43 -10.88
C GLY A 365 9.46 8.40 -11.19
N THR A 366 10.26 7.78 -10.32
CA THR A 366 11.68 7.50 -10.54
C THR A 366 11.94 6.73 -11.86
N GLY A 367 10.95 5.94 -12.30
CA GLY A 367 10.91 5.28 -13.62
C GLY A 367 10.45 6.16 -14.79
N GLY A 368 10.25 7.48 -14.60
CA GLY A 368 9.99 8.46 -15.66
C GLY A 368 8.53 8.65 -16.09
N GLN A 369 7.57 7.90 -15.57
CA GLN A 369 6.14 8.01 -15.93
C GLN A 369 5.38 9.07 -15.14
N SER A 370 4.26 9.56 -15.68
CA SER A 370 3.26 10.28 -14.88
C SER A 370 2.64 9.31 -13.87
N LEU A 371 3.02 9.49 -12.61
CA LEU A 371 2.96 8.41 -11.62
C LEU A 371 1.52 7.97 -11.30
N MET A 372 0.62 8.93 -11.03
CA MET A 372 -0.76 8.63 -10.63
C MET A 372 -1.62 8.07 -11.78
N PRO A 373 -1.59 8.61 -13.01
CA PRO A 373 -2.28 8.01 -14.15
C PRO A 373 -1.86 6.57 -14.40
N PHE A 374 -0.55 6.29 -14.41
CA PHE A 374 -0.01 4.94 -14.61
C PHE A 374 -0.53 3.96 -13.55
N LEU A 375 -0.33 4.27 -12.26
CA LEU A 375 -0.74 3.37 -11.17
C LEU A 375 -2.26 3.13 -11.13
N LYS A 376 -3.06 4.19 -11.33
CA LYS A 376 -4.52 4.06 -11.44
C LYS A 376 -4.91 3.22 -12.65
N GLY A 377 -4.21 3.38 -13.77
CA GLY A 377 -4.38 2.59 -14.98
C GLY A 377 -4.16 1.10 -14.75
N ILE A 378 -3.03 0.73 -14.15
CA ILE A 378 -2.71 -0.65 -13.78
C ILE A 378 -3.77 -1.23 -12.82
N ARG A 379 -4.17 -0.49 -11.77
CA ARG A 379 -5.25 -0.92 -10.85
C ARG A 379 -6.60 -1.10 -11.54
N ASN A 380 -6.98 -0.15 -12.40
CA ASN A 380 -8.28 -0.19 -13.08
C ASN A 380 -8.33 -1.36 -14.07
N THR A 381 -7.22 -1.66 -14.75
CA THR A 381 -7.11 -2.83 -15.63
C THR A 381 -7.25 -4.13 -14.83
N THR A 382 -6.62 -4.25 -13.66
CA THR A 382 -6.88 -5.38 -12.75
C THR A 382 -8.34 -5.52 -12.40
N ALA A 383 -9.00 -4.43 -12.00
CA ALA A 383 -10.41 -4.47 -11.63
C ALA A 383 -11.32 -4.84 -12.83
N ALA A 384 -10.87 -4.63 -14.06
CA ALA A 384 -11.59 -5.02 -15.26
C ALA A 384 -11.38 -6.50 -15.63
N ALA A 385 -10.40 -7.20 -15.04
CA ALA A 385 -10.11 -8.61 -15.32
C ALA A 385 -11.10 -9.59 -14.68
N THR A 386 -11.95 -9.14 -13.74
CA THR A 386 -12.99 -9.94 -13.09
C THR A 386 -13.92 -10.61 -14.12
N VAL A 387 -14.14 -11.92 -13.98
CA VAL A 387 -14.98 -12.74 -14.85
C VAL A 387 -16.42 -12.76 -14.32
N GLN A 388 -17.41 -12.72 -15.21
CA GLN A 388 -18.86 -12.81 -14.89
C GLN A 388 -19.26 -11.94 -13.69
N LYS A 389 -19.55 -10.65 -13.96
CA LYS A 389 -20.02 -9.68 -12.96
C LYS A 389 -21.46 -10.02 -12.51
N GLU A 390 -21.69 -11.18 -11.90
CA GLU A 390 -22.87 -11.34 -11.07
C GLU A 390 -22.74 -10.34 -9.90
N PRO A 391 -23.81 -9.61 -9.55
CA PRO A 391 -23.78 -8.85 -8.32
C PRO A 391 -23.56 -9.84 -7.19
N LEU A 392 -22.51 -9.62 -6.38
CA LEU A 392 -22.25 -10.34 -5.12
C LEU A 392 -23.35 -10.00 -4.09
N LEU A 393 -24.60 -10.32 -4.42
CA LEU A 393 -25.81 -10.09 -3.64
C LEU A 393 -26.17 -11.43 -3.01
N GLY A 394 -25.79 -11.64 -1.75
CA GLY A 394 -26.28 -12.78 -0.96
C GLY A 394 -25.23 -13.63 -0.25
N GLN A 395 -23.94 -13.29 -0.28
CA GLN A 395 -22.96 -13.98 0.57
C GLN A 395 -22.44 -13.01 1.61
N VAL A 396 -22.63 -13.38 2.87
CA VAL A 396 -22.02 -12.76 4.05
C VAL A 396 -20.54 -12.62 3.72
N PHE A 397 -20.15 -11.41 3.29
CA PHE A 397 -18.76 -11.00 3.32
C PHE A 397 -18.29 -11.36 4.74
N PRO A 398 -17.08 -11.91 4.91
CA PRO A 398 -16.40 -11.67 6.16
C PRO A 398 -16.26 -10.14 6.24
N CYS A 399 -17.26 -9.47 6.82
CA CYS A 399 -17.28 -8.05 7.15
C CYS A 399 -16.17 -7.68 8.16
N LEU A 400 -15.27 -8.62 8.45
CA LEU A 400 -13.99 -8.45 9.13
C LEU A 400 -12.81 -8.16 8.18
N ILE A 401 -12.93 -8.35 6.86
CA ILE A 401 -11.85 -8.04 5.89
C ILE A 401 -12.07 -6.69 5.18
N PHE A 402 -13.29 -6.13 5.21
CA PHE A 402 -13.66 -4.96 4.40
C PHE A 402 -13.85 -3.63 5.13
N LEU A 403 -13.72 -3.57 6.45
CA LEU A 403 -13.85 -2.31 7.18
C LEU A 403 -12.68 -2.17 8.16
N GLY A 404 -11.61 -1.52 7.70
CA GLY A 404 -10.55 -1.02 8.58
C GLY A 404 -9.12 -1.37 8.22
N ASN A 405 -8.61 -0.87 7.08
CA ASN A 405 -7.21 -0.43 7.09
C ASN A 405 -7.08 0.57 8.24
N LYS A 406 -6.25 0.27 9.24
CA LYS A 406 -6.05 1.13 10.41
C LYS A 406 -5.39 2.47 10.06
N ASP A 407 -4.95 2.72 8.82
CA ASP A 407 -3.95 3.75 8.53
C ASP A 407 -4.30 4.72 7.38
N GLU A 408 -5.55 4.79 6.91
CA GLU A 408 -5.93 5.74 5.85
C GLU A 408 -6.10 7.18 6.35
N LEU A 409 -6.36 7.35 7.65
CA LEU A 409 -6.44 8.64 8.31
C LEU A 409 -5.64 8.56 9.61
N ASP A 410 -4.63 9.41 9.76
CA ASP A 410 -3.88 9.48 11.01
C ASP A 410 -4.80 9.94 12.15
N ALA A 411 -4.76 9.22 13.28
CA ALA A 411 -5.68 9.47 14.39
C ALA A 411 -5.40 10.80 15.10
N ASP A 412 -4.15 11.24 15.13
CA ASP A 412 -3.76 12.55 15.65
C ASP A 412 -4.23 13.66 14.70
N VAL A 413 -4.01 13.50 13.39
CA VAL A 413 -4.52 14.45 12.38
C VAL A 413 -6.03 14.57 12.44
N PHE A 414 -6.76 13.45 12.52
CA PHE A 414 -8.21 13.52 12.67
C PHE A 414 -8.60 14.27 13.94
N TYR A 415 -7.98 13.95 15.08
CA TYR A 415 -8.39 14.51 16.37
C TYR A 415 -8.02 16.00 16.52
N ASN A 416 -6.82 16.39 16.13
CA ASN A 416 -6.29 17.74 16.32
C ASN A 416 -6.59 18.68 15.15
N VAL A 417 -6.72 18.16 13.93
CA VAL A 417 -6.89 18.98 12.73
C VAL A 417 -8.33 18.91 12.21
N ILE A 418 -8.89 17.72 11.96
CA ILE A 418 -10.19 17.61 11.28
C ILE A 418 -11.36 17.80 12.24
N ARG A 419 -11.34 17.11 13.38
CA ARG A 419 -12.43 17.08 14.36
C ARG A 419 -12.85 18.46 14.85
N PRO A 420 -11.95 19.45 15.07
CA PRO A 420 -12.36 20.81 15.42
C PRO A 420 -13.34 21.44 14.43
N TYR A 421 -13.16 21.20 13.12
CA TYR A 421 -14.06 21.71 12.08
C TYR A 421 -15.39 20.94 11.96
N LEU A 422 -15.49 19.77 12.62
CA LEU A 422 -16.73 18.99 12.67
C LEU A 422 -17.55 19.27 13.93
N ASN A 423 -17.01 20.01 14.90
CA ASN A 423 -17.74 20.36 16.11
C ASN A 423 -18.79 21.44 15.83
N GLY A 424 -19.91 21.36 16.56
CA GLY A 424 -20.89 22.44 16.62
C GLY A 424 -20.52 23.48 17.68
N TRP A 425 -21.43 24.40 17.95
CA TRP A 425 -21.29 25.47 18.94
C TRP A 425 -22.48 25.45 19.90
N GLY A 426 -22.22 25.79 21.17
CA GLY A 426 -23.16 25.71 22.28
C GLY A 426 -22.83 24.61 23.29
N GLY A 427 -23.18 24.85 24.55
CA GLY A 427 -23.03 23.91 25.66
C GLY A 427 -21.64 23.88 26.32
N ALA A 428 -21.58 23.27 27.50
CA ALA A 428 -20.35 23.16 28.29
C ALA A 428 -19.27 22.35 27.54
N GLY A 429 -18.10 22.97 27.32
CA GLY A 429 -16.95 22.39 26.61
C GLY A 429 -16.78 22.85 25.15
N SER A 430 -17.70 23.64 24.62
CA SER A 430 -17.53 24.34 23.33
C SER A 430 -16.68 25.62 23.50
N PRO A 431 -15.82 26.00 22.53
CA PRO A 431 -15.19 27.32 22.50
C PRO A 431 -16.19 28.48 22.49
N LEU A 432 -17.41 28.22 22.00
CA LEU A 432 -18.56 29.12 22.00
C LEU A 432 -19.67 28.48 22.85
N PRO A 433 -19.64 28.61 24.19
CA PRO A 433 -20.58 27.91 25.06
C PRO A 433 -22.01 28.47 25.00
N GLN A 434 -22.16 29.76 24.69
CA GLN A 434 -23.46 30.41 24.54
C GLN A 434 -24.10 30.15 23.16
N GLY A 435 -23.32 29.72 22.16
CA GLY A 435 -23.75 29.56 20.78
C GLY A 435 -23.10 30.58 19.85
N LEU A 436 -23.56 30.65 18.59
CA LEU A 436 -23.08 31.57 17.57
C LEU A 436 -24.22 32.50 17.13
N ILE A 437 -23.95 33.79 17.02
CA ILE A 437 -24.89 34.77 16.48
C ILE A 437 -24.85 34.67 14.95
N TYR A 438 -26.01 34.52 14.33
CA TYR A 438 -26.15 34.54 12.88
C TYR A 438 -26.65 35.92 12.47
N GLU A 439 -25.72 36.78 12.07
CA GLU A 439 -26.02 38.15 11.66
C GLU A 439 -27.10 38.16 10.57
N GLY A 440 -28.15 38.97 10.76
CA GLY A 440 -29.30 39.04 9.86
C GLY A 440 -30.30 37.89 9.97
N VAL A 441 -30.08 36.91 10.85
CA VAL A 441 -30.97 35.76 11.08
C VAL A 441 -31.44 35.68 12.53
N SER A 442 -30.54 35.87 13.50
CA SER A 442 -30.88 35.85 14.93
C SER A 442 -29.93 36.73 15.74
N ASP A 443 -30.50 37.63 16.54
CA ASP A 443 -29.76 38.47 17.50
C ASP A 443 -29.40 37.72 18.79
N GLN A 444 -29.89 36.49 18.95
CA GLN A 444 -29.57 35.62 20.08
C GLN A 444 -28.60 34.52 19.63
N PRO A 445 -27.61 34.14 20.46
CA PRO A 445 -26.73 33.02 20.14
C PRO A 445 -27.50 31.73 19.89
N VAL A 446 -27.32 31.15 18.70
CA VAL A 446 -27.94 29.88 18.31
C VAL A 446 -26.98 28.75 18.64
N GLN A 447 -27.47 27.69 19.28
CA GLN A 447 -26.68 26.48 19.57
C GLN A 447 -26.99 25.40 18.55
N LEU A 448 -25.97 24.89 17.87
CA LEU A 448 -26.11 23.86 16.85
C LEU A 448 -25.11 22.72 17.05
N SER A 449 -25.56 21.51 16.75
CA SER A 449 -24.74 20.30 16.82
C SER A 449 -23.83 20.19 15.60
N GLY A 450 -22.64 19.62 15.80
CA GLY A 450 -21.67 19.38 14.73
C GLY A 450 -22.02 18.17 13.86
N GLY A 451 -21.16 17.90 12.88
CA GLY A 451 -21.28 16.74 12.00
C GLY A 451 -21.20 15.44 12.78
N SER A 452 -22.24 14.61 12.72
CA SER A 452 -22.38 13.40 13.53
C SER A 452 -22.91 12.24 12.71
N ALA A 453 -22.38 11.03 12.93
CA ALA A 453 -22.90 9.82 12.31
C ALA A 453 -24.38 9.56 12.66
N ALA A 454 -24.89 10.15 13.75
CA ALA A 454 -26.30 10.10 14.13
C ALA A 454 -27.24 10.84 13.15
N GLN A 455 -26.70 11.70 12.29
CA GLN A 455 -27.39 12.36 11.18
C GLN A 455 -27.55 11.44 9.95
N SER A 456 -27.11 10.18 10.02
CA SER A 456 -27.28 9.21 8.94
C SER A 456 -28.74 8.76 8.79
N THR A 457 -29.35 9.09 7.66
CA THR A 457 -30.68 8.57 7.28
C THR A 457 -30.67 7.05 7.14
N SER A 458 -29.61 6.48 6.56
CA SER A 458 -29.51 5.04 6.31
C SER A 458 -29.50 4.22 7.60
N MET A 459 -28.77 4.66 8.63
CA MET A 459 -28.75 3.94 9.90
C MET A 459 -30.10 3.98 10.62
N GLN A 460 -30.77 5.14 10.60
CA GLN A 460 -32.11 5.26 11.20
C GLN A 460 -33.18 4.49 10.41
N PHE A 461 -33.02 4.38 9.09
CA PHE A 461 -33.86 3.52 8.24
C PHE A 461 -33.68 2.04 8.59
N ILE A 462 -32.43 1.56 8.67
CA ILE A 462 -32.12 0.19 9.05
C ILE A 462 -32.70 -0.15 10.43
N ASP A 463 -32.55 0.76 11.40
CA ASP A 463 -33.12 0.58 12.74
C ASP A 463 -34.64 0.43 12.69
N HIS A 464 -35.31 1.25 11.89
CA HIS A 464 -36.75 1.17 11.73
C HIS A 464 -37.18 -0.15 11.07
N VAL A 465 -36.60 -0.50 9.92
CA VAL A 465 -36.96 -1.71 9.16
C VAL A 465 -36.73 -2.97 9.98
N LEU A 466 -35.60 -3.07 10.67
CA LEU A 466 -35.27 -4.20 11.54
C LEU A 466 -35.93 -4.12 12.93
N GLY A 467 -36.82 -3.16 13.16
CA GLY A 467 -37.50 -3.00 14.44
C GLY A 467 -36.58 -2.86 15.67
N ILE A 468 -35.41 -2.26 15.48
CA ILE A 468 -34.47 -1.95 16.55
C ILE A 468 -34.99 -0.74 17.32
N VAL A 469 -35.33 -0.94 18.59
CA VAL A 469 -35.82 0.12 19.48
C VAL A 469 -34.74 0.53 20.46
N HIS A 470 -34.39 1.81 20.44
CA HIS A 470 -33.40 2.40 21.33
C HIS A 470 -34.05 2.91 22.63
N LYS A 471 -33.23 3.08 23.67
CA LYS A 471 -33.66 3.75 24.92
C LYS A 471 -34.21 5.15 24.62
N GLU A 472 -35.07 5.65 25.50
CA GLU A 472 -35.78 6.92 25.32
C GLU A 472 -34.84 8.11 25.10
N ASP A 473 -33.80 8.21 25.93
CA ASP A 473 -32.76 9.25 25.84
C ASP A 473 -31.99 9.20 24.51
N HIS A 474 -31.63 8.00 24.05
CA HIS A 474 -30.98 7.78 22.77
C HIS A 474 -31.89 8.12 21.59
N THR A 475 -33.17 7.75 21.69
CA THR A 475 -34.20 8.03 20.67
C THR A 475 -34.45 9.53 20.56
N ALA A 476 -34.55 10.23 21.69
CA ALA A 476 -34.69 11.68 21.72
C ALA A 476 -33.49 12.36 21.04
N PHE A 477 -32.27 11.89 21.27
CA PHE A 477 -31.09 12.38 20.57
C PHE A 477 -31.14 12.13 19.06
N LEU A 478 -31.45 10.91 18.62
CA LEU A 478 -31.54 10.57 17.19
C LEU A 478 -32.61 11.38 16.47
N LYS A 479 -33.76 11.65 17.13
CA LYS A 479 -34.80 12.54 16.62
C LYS A 479 -34.31 13.97 16.43
N ARG A 480 -33.60 14.55 17.41
CA ARG A 480 -32.97 15.88 17.25
C ARG A 480 -31.96 15.92 16.10
N MET A 481 -31.23 14.82 15.86
CA MET A 481 -30.28 14.75 14.75
C MET A 481 -30.97 14.72 13.37
N ARG A 482 -32.28 14.44 13.30
CA ARG A 482 -33.04 14.53 12.05
C ARG A 482 -33.16 15.96 11.56
N ASP A 483 -33.20 16.96 12.45
CA ASP A 483 -33.33 18.38 12.08
C ASP A 483 -32.19 18.85 11.16
N TYR A 484 -31.04 18.15 11.21
CA TYR A 484 -29.85 18.40 10.41
C TYR A 484 -29.83 17.62 9.07
N MET A 485 -30.79 16.73 8.83
CA MET A 485 -30.92 15.99 7.58
C MET A 485 -31.70 16.81 6.54
N PRO A 486 -31.51 16.58 5.22
CA PRO A 486 -32.34 17.20 4.19
C PRO A 486 -33.83 16.94 4.41
N ALA A 487 -34.70 17.91 4.06
CA ALA A 487 -36.14 17.80 4.27
C ALA A 487 -36.78 16.52 3.70
N PRO A 488 -36.43 16.06 2.47
CA PRO A 488 -36.96 14.79 1.95
C PRO A 488 -36.55 13.57 2.79
N HIS A 489 -35.37 13.59 3.40
CA HIS A 489 -34.89 12.49 4.23
C HIS A 489 -35.60 12.45 5.59
N ARG A 490 -35.90 13.62 6.17
CA ARG A 490 -36.72 13.71 7.38
C ARG A 490 -38.13 13.19 7.11
N GLN A 491 -38.74 13.62 6.01
CA GLN A 491 -40.06 13.17 5.60
C GLN A 491 -40.08 11.66 5.39
N PHE A 492 -39.09 11.11 4.69
CA PHE A 492 -38.95 9.67 4.50
C PHE A 492 -38.92 8.89 5.84
N LEU A 493 -38.11 9.33 6.81
CA LEU A 493 -38.06 8.69 8.13
C LEU A 493 -39.35 8.86 8.95
N GLN A 494 -40.12 9.92 8.69
CA GLN A 494 -41.43 10.13 9.30
C GLN A 494 -42.48 9.21 8.66
N ASP A 495 -42.52 9.11 7.34
CA ASP A 495 -43.44 8.22 6.62
C ASP A 495 -43.18 6.76 6.98
N LEU A 496 -41.91 6.38 7.13
CA LEU A 496 -41.51 5.07 7.62
C LEU A 496 -42.07 4.78 9.00
N SER A 497 -42.13 5.75 9.92
CA SER A 497 -42.62 5.49 11.28
C SER A 497 -44.07 4.98 11.36
N ASN A 498 -44.84 5.15 10.27
CA ASN A 498 -46.20 4.65 10.11
C ASN A 498 -46.27 3.32 9.33
N ARG A 499 -45.14 2.70 9.00
CA ARG A 499 -45.07 1.42 8.26
C ARG A 499 -44.80 0.25 9.21
N PRO A 500 -45.29 -0.96 8.87
CA PRO A 500 -44.94 -2.18 9.60
C PRO A 500 -43.44 -2.47 9.58
N ARG A 501 -42.94 -3.08 10.65
CA ARG A 501 -41.52 -3.44 10.77
C ARG A 501 -41.31 -4.88 10.32
N VAL A 502 -40.17 -5.18 9.69
CA VAL A 502 -39.84 -6.54 9.27
C VAL A 502 -39.77 -7.47 10.48
N LYS A 503 -39.30 -6.97 11.62
CA LYS A 503 -39.25 -7.74 12.87
C LYS A 503 -40.61 -8.32 13.27
N GLU A 504 -41.68 -7.53 13.17
CA GLU A 504 -43.04 -7.94 13.56
C GLU A 504 -43.53 -9.10 12.68
N TYR A 505 -43.22 -9.04 11.38
CA TYR A 505 -43.54 -10.12 10.44
C TYR A 505 -42.72 -11.39 10.72
N VAL A 506 -41.43 -11.24 11.04
CA VAL A 506 -40.55 -12.37 11.37
C VAL A 506 -40.95 -13.02 12.70
N GLU A 507 -41.33 -12.23 13.71
CA GLU A 507 -41.84 -12.72 15.00
C GLU A 507 -43.12 -13.55 14.80
N ALA A 508 -44.01 -13.11 13.91
CA ALA A 508 -45.24 -13.83 13.57
C ALA A 508 -45.04 -15.03 12.63
N SER A 509 -43.85 -15.22 12.05
CA SER A 509 -43.60 -16.26 11.04
C SER A 509 -43.04 -17.55 11.65
N ASP A 510 -43.60 -18.71 11.31
CA ASP A 510 -43.05 -20.03 11.69
C ASP A 510 -41.91 -20.52 10.81
N ASN A 511 -41.49 -19.72 9.82
CA ASN A 511 -40.36 -20.06 8.96
C ASN A 511 -39.02 -19.87 9.72
N LYS A 512 -38.39 -20.98 10.10
CA LYS A 512 -37.11 -21.02 10.82
C LYS A 512 -35.94 -20.42 10.02
N GLU A 513 -35.96 -20.58 8.70
CA GLU A 513 -34.93 -20.01 7.82
C GLU A 513 -35.05 -18.48 7.77
N LEU A 514 -36.28 -17.96 7.66
CA LEU A 514 -36.53 -16.52 7.73
C LEU A 514 -36.06 -15.90 9.06
N VAL A 515 -36.34 -16.56 10.19
CA VAL A 515 -35.88 -16.12 11.52
C VAL A 515 -34.35 -16.11 11.60
N LYS A 516 -33.70 -17.16 11.05
CA LYS A 516 -32.24 -17.26 10.98
C LYS A 516 -31.63 -16.11 10.16
N GLU A 517 -32.15 -15.86 8.95
CA GLU A 517 -31.62 -14.81 8.07
C GLU A 517 -31.86 -13.40 8.63
N TYR A 518 -33.00 -13.17 9.28
CA TYR A 518 -33.25 -11.94 10.01
C TYR A 518 -32.23 -11.74 11.14
N ASN A 519 -31.98 -12.78 11.95
CA ASN A 519 -31.00 -12.70 13.04
C ASN A 519 -29.57 -12.46 12.55
N LEU A 520 -29.17 -13.07 11.42
CA LEU A 520 -27.89 -12.79 10.76
C LEU A 520 -27.78 -11.32 10.32
N THR A 521 -28.87 -10.76 9.80
CA THR A 521 -28.93 -9.34 9.41
C THR A 521 -28.77 -8.41 10.61
N VAL A 522 -29.46 -8.69 11.72
CA VAL A 522 -29.32 -7.94 12.98
C VAL A 522 -27.89 -8.03 13.52
N GLU A 523 -27.27 -9.21 13.47
CA GLU A 523 -25.89 -9.43 13.90
C GLU A 523 -24.88 -8.64 13.04
N ALA A 524 -25.10 -8.56 11.72
CA ALA A 524 -24.27 -7.74 10.83
C ALA A 524 -24.31 -6.25 11.23
N VAL A 525 -25.49 -5.70 11.55
CA VAL A 525 -25.65 -4.32 12.00
C VAL A 525 -24.97 -4.10 13.36
N LYS A 526 -25.07 -5.06 14.29
CA LYS A 526 -24.35 -4.99 15.58
C LYS A 526 -22.84 -5.08 15.40
N ASN A 527 -22.34 -5.87 14.46
CA ASN A 527 -20.90 -5.94 14.16
C ASN A 527 -20.38 -4.63 13.56
N PHE A 528 -21.13 -4.01 12.66
CA PHE A 528 -20.84 -2.65 12.17
C PHE A 528 -20.76 -1.64 13.32
N ARG A 529 -21.73 -1.64 14.24
CA ARG A 529 -21.74 -0.74 15.43
C ARG A 529 -20.57 -1.00 16.37
N SER A 530 -20.19 -2.27 16.53
CA SER A 530 -19.03 -2.67 17.34
C SER A 530 -17.73 -2.14 16.74
N TYR A 531 -17.59 -2.22 15.42
CA TYR A 531 -16.45 -1.67 14.71
C TYR A 531 -16.41 -0.12 14.79
N HIS A 532 -17.55 0.54 14.63
CA HIS A 532 -17.64 2.00 14.82
C HIS A 532 -17.18 2.43 16.23
N ILE A 533 -17.51 1.67 17.28
CA ILE A 533 -17.00 1.91 18.64
C ILE A 533 -15.47 1.81 18.68
N GLN A 534 -14.85 0.84 17.99
CA GLN A 534 -13.40 0.71 17.92
C GLN A 534 -12.74 1.92 17.24
N LEU A 535 -13.33 2.40 16.13
CA LEU A 535 -12.88 3.62 15.47
C LEU A 535 -12.95 4.82 16.41
N VAL A 536 -14.10 5.05 17.04
CA VAL A 536 -14.28 6.14 18.00
C VAL A 536 -13.29 6.05 19.16
N ALA A 537 -13.00 4.84 19.65
CA ALA A 537 -12.00 4.63 20.68
C ALA A 537 -10.60 5.08 20.21
N LYS A 538 -10.16 4.64 19.02
CA LYS A 538 -8.84 4.97 18.45
C LYS A 538 -8.69 6.47 18.14
N TYR A 539 -9.69 7.04 17.47
CA TYR A 539 -9.62 8.38 16.89
C TYR A 539 -10.03 9.50 17.85
N ILE A 540 -10.76 9.19 18.92
CA ILE A 540 -11.26 10.21 19.86
C ILE A 540 -10.81 9.91 21.28
N VAL A 541 -11.13 8.72 21.81
CA VAL A 541 -10.90 8.42 23.23
C VAL A 541 -9.41 8.32 23.58
N VAL A 542 -8.62 7.61 22.77
CA VAL A 542 -7.18 7.45 22.97
C VAL A 542 -6.45 8.78 22.79
N GLN A 543 -6.79 9.56 21.76
CA GLN A 543 -6.15 10.87 21.52
C GLN A 543 -6.48 11.88 22.63
N SER A 544 -7.74 11.95 23.06
CA SER A 544 -8.15 12.75 24.22
C SER A 544 -7.34 12.41 25.49
N ASN A 545 -7.12 11.12 25.76
CA ASN A 545 -6.31 10.69 26.91
C ASN A 545 -4.83 11.08 26.80
N ARG A 546 -4.27 11.11 25.58
CA ARG A 546 -2.88 11.53 25.34
C ARG A 546 -2.71 13.02 25.62
N VAL A 547 -3.64 13.85 25.15
CA VAL A 547 -3.62 15.30 25.39
C VAL A 547 -3.79 15.64 26.86
N ASN A 548 -4.69 14.93 27.57
CA ASN A 548 -4.96 15.19 29.00
C ASN A 548 -3.83 14.75 29.95
N ARG A 549 -2.90 13.88 29.53
CA ARG A 549 -1.70 13.56 30.34
C ARG A 549 -0.72 14.73 30.44
N ASN A 550 -0.79 15.72 29.55
CA ASN A 550 0.13 16.86 29.50
C ASN A 550 -0.45 18.16 30.11
N LYS A 551 -1.66 18.15 30.68
CA LYS A 551 -2.26 19.32 31.35
C LYS A 551 -3.05 18.89 32.59
N SER A 552 -2.68 19.41 33.76
CA SER A 552 -3.51 19.37 34.96
C SER A 552 -4.55 20.50 34.87
N TYR A 553 -5.80 20.21 34.50
CA TYR A 553 -7.02 20.85 34.99
C TYR A 553 -8.24 20.27 34.24
N GLU A 554 -9.25 19.94 35.05
CA GLU A 554 -10.68 19.63 34.84
C GLU A 554 -11.22 18.98 33.56
N SER A 555 -12.11 18.01 33.83
CA SER A 555 -12.77 17.09 32.91
C SER A 555 -13.58 17.77 31.81
N VAL A 556 -13.02 17.87 30.61
CA VAL A 556 -13.85 17.87 29.40
C VAL A 556 -14.40 16.45 29.24
N GLU A 557 -15.66 16.23 29.64
CA GLU A 557 -16.38 14.99 29.32
C GLU A 557 -16.17 14.66 27.83
N LYS A 558 -15.83 13.40 27.52
CA LYS A 558 -15.61 12.92 26.15
C LYS A 558 -16.92 12.89 25.37
N LYS A 559 -17.40 14.08 24.99
CA LYS A 559 -18.62 14.28 24.20
C LYS A 559 -18.33 14.05 22.72
N GLY A 560 -19.30 13.46 22.03
CA GLY A 560 -19.30 13.41 20.56
C GLY A 560 -19.50 14.79 19.95
N THR A 561 -19.26 14.93 18.64
CA THR A 561 -19.52 16.17 17.87
C THR A 561 -20.99 16.60 17.92
N GLY A 562 -21.92 15.67 18.19
CA GLY A 562 -23.33 15.93 18.46
C GLY A 562 -23.68 16.21 19.94
N GLY A 563 -22.70 16.38 20.83
CA GLY A 563 -22.91 16.84 22.21
C GLY A 563 -23.31 15.78 23.25
N GLN A 564 -23.44 14.50 22.88
CA GLN A 564 -23.76 13.40 23.81
C GLN A 564 -22.52 12.74 24.42
N SER A 565 -22.69 12.08 25.58
CA SER A 565 -21.64 11.22 26.16
C SER A 565 -21.36 10.04 25.21
N LEU A 566 -20.16 10.02 24.64
CA LEU A 566 -19.87 9.30 23.41
C LEU A 566 -19.92 7.78 23.58
N MET A 567 -19.19 7.23 24.55
CA MET A 567 -19.09 5.78 24.74
C MET A 567 -20.37 5.14 25.30
N PRO A 568 -21.08 5.72 26.29
CA PRO A 568 -22.36 5.20 26.75
C PRO A 568 -23.41 5.10 25.65
N PHE A 569 -23.55 6.17 24.84
CA PHE A 569 -24.49 6.21 23.73
C PHE A 569 -24.19 5.09 22.71
N LEU A 570 -22.96 5.02 22.20
CA LEU A 570 -22.59 4.05 21.16
C LEU A 570 -22.74 2.60 21.65
N LYS A 571 -22.31 2.30 22.88
CA LYS A 571 -22.52 0.98 23.50
C LYS A 571 -24.01 0.66 23.63
N GLY A 572 -24.81 1.64 24.02
CA GLY A 572 -26.26 1.50 24.14
C GLY A 572 -26.96 1.19 22.82
N ILE A 573 -26.61 1.93 21.75
CA ILE A 573 -27.11 1.70 20.38
C ILE A 573 -26.72 0.30 19.87
N ARG A 574 -25.49 -0.16 20.12
CA ARG A 574 -25.06 -1.53 19.80
C ARG A 574 -25.83 -2.59 20.60
N ASN A 575 -25.98 -2.39 21.90
CA ASN A 575 -26.62 -3.38 22.78
C ASN A 575 -28.11 -3.55 22.45
N THR A 576 -28.80 -2.46 22.12
CA THR A 576 -30.20 -2.51 21.68
C THR A 576 -30.36 -3.15 20.29
N THR A 577 -29.37 -3.05 19.40
CA THR A 577 -29.33 -3.88 18.18
C THR A 577 -29.23 -5.35 18.50
N ALA A 578 -28.31 -5.75 19.40
CA ALA A 578 -28.15 -7.16 19.76
C ALA A 578 -29.46 -7.74 20.33
N ALA A 579 -30.18 -6.95 21.12
CA ALA A 579 -31.47 -7.31 21.69
C ALA A 579 -32.63 -7.37 20.67
N ALA A 580 -32.43 -6.94 19.42
CA ALA A 580 -33.45 -7.00 18.38
C ALA A 580 -33.53 -8.35 17.65
N THR A 581 -32.70 -9.31 18.05
CA THR A 581 -32.79 -10.70 17.57
C THR A 581 -34.10 -11.35 18.03
N VAL A 582 -34.66 -12.22 17.20
CA VAL A 582 -35.87 -13.00 17.50
C VAL A 582 -35.44 -14.33 18.10
N GLN A 583 -35.90 -14.61 19.31
CA GLN A 583 -35.73 -15.91 19.97
C GLN A 583 -37.06 -16.66 19.92
N LYS A 584 -37.07 -17.85 19.31
CA LYS A 584 -38.17 -18.81 19.46
C LYS A 584 -37.69 -19.90 20.41
N GLU A 585 -38.41 -20.13 21.50
CA GLU A 585 -38.18 -21.30 22.35
C GLU A 585 -38.33 -22.58 21.51
N PRO A 586 -37.57 -23.64 21.81
CA PRO A 586 -37.82 -24.92 21.17
C PRO A 586 -39.26 -25.34 21.50
N VAL A 587 -40.06 -25.54 20.45
CA VAL A 587 -41.38 -26.17 20.57
C VAL A 587 -41.17 -27.50 21.31
N THR A 588 -41.79 -27.61 22.48
CA THR A 588 -41.70 -28.77 23.37
C THR A 588 -42.40 -29.97 22.77
#